data_AF-A0A1Q5LZT3-F1
#
_entry.id   AF-A0A1Q5LZT3-F1
#
_cell.length_a   1.000
_cell.length_b   1.000
_cell.length_c   1.000
_cell.angle_alpha   90.00
_cell.angle_beta   90.00
_cell.angle_gamma   90.00
#
_symmetry.space_group_name_H-M   'P 1'
#
loop_
_entity.id
_entity.type
_entity.pdbx_description
1 polymer ?
#
loop_
_entity_poly.entity_id
_entity_poly.type
_entity_poly.pdbx_seq_one_letter_code
_entity_poly.pdbx_strand_id
1 'polypeptide(L)'
;MEETIVGTDAVQIPKQRGESLLDTAVRYAEERHWDVFPGTWLESVEGVQRCSCGDAVCPSPGAHPARPDWAAQATGSATVARRMWQKQPDASILLPTGRTFDAVSVPETAGFLALARMERMELTLGPVTVTPDRRMEFFVLPGASAKVPELLRKLGWSSSSLDLVVLGEGAYVAAPPTRVGCRGAVQWACRPTAVNRWLPDVEELVSPLAYACGRDR
;
A
#
# COMPACT_ATOMS: atom_id res chain seq x y z
N MET A 1 -51.50 17.58 -12.51
CA MET A 1 -51.24 16.13 -12.41
C MET A 1 -50.69 15.75 -13.76
N GLU A 2 -49.38 15.72 -13.97
CA GLU A 2 -48.38 14.94 -13.24
C GLU A 2 -47.03 15.67 -13.26
N GLU A 3 -46.34 15.67 -12.12
CA GLU A 3 -45.11 16.43 -11.90
C GLU A 3 -43.88 15.69 -12.43
N THR A 4 -43.01 16.46 -13.06
CA THR A 4 -41.69 16.08 -13.55
C THR A 4 -40.76 15.73 -12.38
N ILE A 5 -40.30 14.49 -12.27
CA ILE A 5 -39.24 14.12 -11.33
C ILE A 5 -37.89 14.22 -12.04
N VAL A 6 -37.22 15.36 -11.85
CA VAL A 6 -35.78 15.52 -12.07
C VAL A 6 -35.07 15.07 -10.79
N GLY A 7 -34.13 14.14 -10.92
CA GLY A 7 -33.38 13.66 -9.75
C GLY A 7 -32.27 12.68 -10.13
N THR A 8 -31.29 13.12 -10.92
CA THR A 8 -29.99 12.44 -10.97
C THR A 8 -29.05 13.15 -10.01
N ASP A 9 -29.19 12.81 -8.73
CA ASP A 9 -28.26 13.22 -7.69
C ASP A 9 -26.93 12.50 -7.96
N ALA A 10 -25.96 13.24 -8.49
CA ALA A 10 -24.61 12.73 -8.69
C ALA A 10 -24.08 12.32 -7.31
N VAL A 11 -23.78 11.03 -7.15
CA VAL A 11 -23.18 10.47 -5.93
C VAL A 11 -21.93 11.29 -5.60
N GLN A 12 -22.07 12.22 -4.66
CA GLN A 12 -20.96 13.01 -4.16
C GLN A 12 -20.07 12.07 -3.35
N ILE A 13 -18.98 11.63 -3.97
CA ILE A 13 -17.92 10.90 -3.29
C ILE A 13 -17.53 11.79 -2.09
N PRO A 14 -17.64 11.29 -0.84
CA PRO A 14 -17.34 12.09 0.33
C PRO A 14 -15.94 12.67 0.19
N LYS A 15 -15.83 14.01 0.17
CA LYS A 15 -14.55 14.69 0.31
C LYS A 15 -13.99 14.25 1.65
N GLN A 16 -12.99 13.37 1.64
CA GLN A 16 -12.28 13.00 2.85
C GLN A 16 -11.73 14.30 3.45
N ARG A 17 -12.35 14.80 4.52
CA ARG A 17 -11.72 15.71 5.49
C ARG A 17 -10.66 14.88 6.22
N GLY A 18 -9.62 14.52 5.50
CA GLY A 18 -8.43 13.83 5.97
C GLY A 18 -7.22 14.68 5.61
N GLU A 19 -6.15 14.56 6.38
CA GLU A 19 -4.88 15.28 6.20
C GLU A 19 -4.47 15.39 4.72
N SER A 20 -3.83 16.51 4.35
CA SER A 20 -3.37 16.69 2.96
C SER A 20 -2.37 15.58 2.58
N LEU A 21 -2.34 15.18 1.31
CA LEU A 21 -1.36 14.21 0.81
C LEU A 21 0.08 14.68 1.09
N LEU A 22 0.30 15.99 1.00
CA LEU A 22 1.55 16.62 1.38
C LEU A 22 1.91 16.34 2.84
N ASP A 23 1.03 16.65 3.79
CA ASP A 23 1.31 16.47 5.22
C ASP A 23 1.55 14.99 5.53
N THR A 24 0.78 14.10 4.90
CA THR A 24 0.95 12.66 5.09
C THR A 24 2.30 12.16 4.54
N ALA A 25 2.70 12.59 3.35
CA ALA A 25 4.00 12.22 2.76
C ALA A 25 5.17 12.74 3.60
N VAL A 26 5.04 13.96 4.13
CA VAL A 26 6.02 14.54 5.07
C VAL A 26 6.11 13.70 6.34
N ARG A 27 4.98 13.29 6.93
CA ARG A 27 4.95 12.46 8.14
C ARG A 27 5.59 11.08 7.92
N TYR A 28 5.39 10.44 6.77
CA TYR A 28 6.09 9.18 6.47
C TYR A 28 7.61 9.35 6.44
N ALA A 29 8.10 10.43 5.81
CA ALA A 29 9.53 10.72 5.79
C ALA A 29 10.08 11.11 7.18
N GLU A 30 9.35 11.92 7.94
CA GLU A 30 9.81 12.50 9.21
C GLU A 30 9.67 11.53 10.40
N GLU A 31 8.50 10.92 10.58
CA GLU A 31 8.18 10.10 11.76
C GLU A 31 8.64 8.65 11.59
N ARG A 32 8.58 8.14 10.35
CA ARG A 32 8.88 6.73 10.04
C ARG A 32 10.22 6.52 9.35
N HIS A 33 10.85 7.60 8.88
CA HIS A 33 12.07 7.54 8.08
C HIS A 33 11.93 6.65 6.85
N TRP A 34 10.71 6.59 6.29
CA TRP A 34 10.47 5.91 5.03
C TRP A 34 10.74 6.86 3.88
N ASP A 35 11.40 6.36 2.85
CA ASP A 35 11.50 7.10 1.59
C ASP A 35 10.10 7.21 0.96
N VAL A 36 9.83 8.33 0.31
CA VAL A 36 8.58 8.59 -0.41
C VAL A 36 8.86 9.13 -1.80
N PHE A 37 7.96 8.90 -2.75
CA PHE A 37 7.96 9.62 -4.02
C PHE A 37 6.54 9.81 -4.56
N PRO A 38 6.29 10.88 -5.34
CA PRO A 38 5.01 11.11 -6.00
C PRO A 38 4.84 10.13 -7.17
N GLY A 39 3.71 9.44 -7.21
CA GLY A 39 3.30 8.63 -8.36
C GLY A 39 2.34 9.36 -9.30
N THR A 40 1.59 8.59 -10.08
CA THR A 40 0.46 9.10 -10.85
C THR A 40 -0.66 9.57 -9.94
N TRP A 41 -1.62 10.31 -10.50
CA TRP A 41 -2.79 10.81 -9.77
C TRP A 41 -4.06 10.55 -10.58
N LEU A 42 -5.19 10.79 -9.94
CA LEU A 42 -6.49 10.70 -10.58
C LEU A 42 -6.94 12.08 -11.06
N GLU A 43 -7.33 12.14 -12.32
CA GLU A 43 -7.93 13.32 -12.94
C GLU A 43 -9.41 13.06 -13.16
N SER A 44 -10.25 14.03 -12.79
CA SER A 44 -11.67 13.97 -13.08
C SER A 44 -11.93 14.67 -14.41
N VAL A 45 -12.25 13.89 -15.44
CA VAL A 45 -12.61 14.40 -16.76
C VAL A 45 -14.05 13.97 -17.04
N GLU A 46 -14.95 14.94 -17.16
CA GLU A 46 -16.39 14.70 -17.43
C GLU A 46 -17.04 13.73 -16.41
N GLY A 47 -16.64 13.82 -15.14
CA GLY A 47 -17.14 12.94 -14.07
C GLY A 47 -16.51 11.54 -14.02
N VAL A 48 -15.68 11.18 -15.00
CA VAL A 48 -14.94 9.92 -15.02
C VAL A 48 -13.55 10.12 -14.43
N GLN A 49 -13.12 9.23 -13.53
CA GLN A 49 -11.77 9.22 -12.99
C GLN A 49 -10.83 8.55 -13.99
N ARG A 50 -9.80 9.27 -14.43
CA ARG A 50 -8.74 8.77 -15.32
C ARG A 50 -7.39 8.85 -14.63
N CYS A 51 -6.49 7.94 -14.97
CA CYS A 51 -5.11 8.01 -14.51
C CYS A 51 -4.37 9.11 -15.28
N SER A 52 -3.54 9.89 -14.59
CA SER A 52 -2.70 10.91 -15.23
C SER A 52 -1.63 10.35 -16.19
N CYS A 53 -1.45 9.02 -16.26
CA CYS A 53 -0.59 8.39 -17.26
C CYS A 53 -1.20 8.36 -18.67
N GLY A 54 -2.51 8.62 -18.81
CA GLY A 54 -3.21 8.62 -20.09
C GLY A 54 -3.63 7.24 -20.61
N ASP A 55 -3.25 6.14 -19.94
CA ASP A 55 -3.70 4.79 -20.30
C ASP A 55 -5.18 4.59 -19.88
N ALA A 56 -6.03 4.30 -20.86
CA ALA A 56 -7.45 4.06 -20.67
C ALA A 56 -7.77 2.78 -19.88
N VAL A 57 -6.87 1.80 -19.89
CA VAL A 57 -7.00 0.51 -19.18
C VAL A 57 -5.92 0.34 -18.11
N CYS A 58 -5.47 1.46 -17.52
CA CYS A 58 -4.45 1.47 -16.48
C CYS A 58 -4.79 0.47 -15.36
N PRO A 59 -3.90 -0.49 -15.04
CA PRO A 59 -4.18 -1.51 -14.04
C PRO A 59 -4.26 -0.96 -12.62
N SER A 60 -3.55 0.14 -12.32
CA SER A 60 -3.53 0.80 -11.02
C SER A 60 -3.74 2.32 -11.13
N PRO A 61 -4.94 2.79 -11.54
CA PRO A 61 -5.16 4.20 -11.84
C PRO A 61 -4.82 5.10 -10.64
N GLY A 62 -3.89 6.03 -10.82
CA GLY A 62 -3.46 6.96 -9.77
C GLY A 62 -2.67 6.32 -8.63
N ALA A 63 -2.08 5.12 -8.82
CA ALA A 63 -1.29 4.44 -7.79
C ALA A 63 -0.15 3.60 -8.39
N HIS A 64 0.61 4.22 -9.29
CA HIS A 64 1.85 3.65 -9.84
C HIS A 64 2.87 4.76 -10.16
N PRO A 65 4.17 4.45 -10.34
CA PRO A 65 5.17 5.42 -10.73
C PRO A 65 4.80 6.12 -12.04
N ALA A 66 4.98 7.43 -12.11
CA ALA A 66 4.74 8.20 -13.33
C ALA A 66 5.83 7.97 -14.39
N ARG A 67 7.04 7.52 -13.98
CA ARG A 67 8.18 7.27 -14.85
C ARG A 67 8.99 6.05 -14.40
N PRO A 68 9.72 5.37 -15.29
CA PRO A 68 10.55 4.21 -14.94
C PRO A 68 11.71 4.52 -13.99
N ASP A 69 12.22 5.76 -14.01
CA ASP A 69 13.35 6.24 -13.20
C ASP A 69 12.94 6.73 -11.80
N TRP A 70 11.76 6.31 -11.32
CA TRP A 70 11.19 6.77 -10.04
C TRP A 70 12.11 6.56 -8.84
N ALA A 71 12.99 5.55 -8.87
CA ALA A 71 13.92 5.27 -7.78
C ALA A 71 14.86 6.46 -7.50
N ALA A 72 15.22 7.23 -8.53
CA ALA A 72 16.02 8.45 -8.38
C ALA A 72 15.23 9.63 -7.78
N GLN A 73 13.90 9.53 -7.75
CA GLN A 73 13.00 10.55 -7.21
C GLN A 73 12.60 10.27 -5.75
N ALA A 74 12.91 9.08 -5.22
CA ALA A 74 12.63 8.72 -3.84
C ALA A 74 13.44 9.57 -2.85
N THR A 75 12.80 9.96 -1.75
CA THR A 75 13.44 10.77 -0.71
C THR A 75 12.92 10.46 0.69
N GLY A 76 13.83 10.34 1.66
CA GLY A 76 13.50 10.31 3.08
C GLY A 76 13.54 11.70 3.73
N SER A 77 13.69 12.77 2.95
CA SER A 77 13.74 14.14 3.47
C SER A 77 12.35 14.78 3.47
N ALA A 78 11.84 15.10 4.66
CA ALA A 78 10.59 15.83 4.85
C ALA A 78 10.51 17.13 4.02
N THR A 79 11.61 17.89 3.96
CA THR A 79 11.68 19.14 3.18
C THR A 79 11.65 18.91 1.67
N VAL A 80 12.23 17.80 1.17
CA VAL A 80 12.14 17.43 -0.25
C VAL A 80 10.74 16.92 -0.56
N ALA A 81 10.18 16.03 0.27
CA ALA A 81 8.81 15.53 0.14
C ALA A 81 7.81 16.69 0.08
N ARG A 82 7.86 17.64 1.02
CA ARG A 82 7.01 18.84 1.00
C ARG A 82 7.05 19.57 -0.35
N ARG A 83 8.25 19.77 -0.90
CA ARG A 83 8.43 20.43 -2.21
C ARG A 83 7.87 19.60 -3.37
N MET A 84 7.96 18.27 -3.31
CA MET A 84 7.38 17.39 -4.32
C MET A 84 5.85 17.52 -4.37
N TRP A 85 5.17 17.43 -3.23
CA TRP A 85 3.71 17.56 -3.18
C TRP A 85 3.21 19.01 -3.33
N GLN A 86 4.03 20.03 -3.07
CA GLN A 86 3.69 21.39 -3.49
C GLN A 86 3.64 21.54 -5.02
N LYS A 87 4.48 20.80 -5.75
CA LYS A 87 4.48 20.80 -7.22
C LYS A 87 3.32 19.99 -7.80
N GLN A 88 3.00 18.84 -7.20
CA GLN A 88 1.87 18.01 -7.59
C GLN A 88 1.07 17.57 -6.36
N PRO A 89 0.08 18.37 -5.92
CA PRO A 89 -0.68 18.11 -4.70
C PRO A 89 -1.49 16.81 -4.71
N ASP A 90 -1.94 16.40 -5.90
CA ASP A 90 -2.81 15.23 -6.07
C ASP A 90 -2.04 13.92 -6.31
N ALA A 91 -0.70 13.97 -6.39
CA ALA A 91 0.13 12.78 -6.62
C ALA A 91 -0.06 11.73 -5.53
N SER A 92 -0.19 10.46 -5.93
CA SER A 92 -0.17 9.33 -5.00
C SER A 92 1.10 9.28 -4.18
N ILE A 93 0.99 8.79 -2.95
CA ILE A 93 2.13 8.55 -2.07
C ILE A 93 2.59 7.10 -2.28
N LEU A 94 3.75 6.94 -2.91
CA LEU A 94 4.38 5.64 -3.10
C LEU A 94 5.60 5.53 -2.20
N LEU A 95 5.78 4.36 -1.60
CA LEU A 95 6.90 4.03 -0.72
C LEU A 95 7.76 2.96 -1.39
N PRO A 96 9.05 3.21 -1.65
CA PRO A 96 9.93 2.22 -2.25
C PRO A 96 10.33 1.16 -1.22
N THR A 97 10.27 -0.11 -1.62
CA THR A 97 10.68 -1.26 -0.80
C THR A 97 12.16 -1.61 -1.06
N GLY A 98 12.74 -2.48 -0.21
CA GLY A 98 14.15 -2.90 -0.29
C GLY A 98 15.15 -1.95 0.32
N ARG A 99 14.69 -0.87 0.97
CA ARG A 99 15.57 0.15 1.58
C ARG A 99 15.36 0.23 3.08
N THR A 100 14.20 0.70 3.49
CA THR A 100 13.84 0.90 4.91
C THR A 100 12.89 -0.18 5.41
N PHE A 101 12.16 -0.82 4.49
CA PHE A 101 11.33 -1.99 4.73
C PHE A 101 11.18 -2.80 3.44
N ASP A 102 10.79 -4.06 3.59
CA ASP A 102 10.15 -4.85 2.54
C ASP A 102 8.68 -5.05 2.90
N ALA A 103 7.85 -5.45 1.94
CA ALA A 103 6.46 -5.81 2.22
C ALA A 103 6.16 -7.24 1.75
N VAL A 104 5.41 -7.98 2.57
CA VAL A 104 4.83 -9.28 2.17
C VAL A 104 3.36 -9.06 1.84
N SER A 105 3.03 -9.21 0.57
CA SER A 105 1.69 -9.03 0.03
C SER A 105 0.97 -10.38 -0.05
N VAL A 106 -0.24 -10.46 0.48
CA VAL A 106 -1.11 -11.66 0.51
C VAL A 106 -2.57 -11.28 0.21
N PRO A 107 -3.46 -12.23 -0.16
CA PRO A 107 -4.90 -11.97 -0.25
C PRO A 107 -5.46 -11.38 1.04
N GLU A 108 -6.45 -10.50 0.91
CA GLU A 108 -7.10 -9.83 2.04
C GLU A 108 -7.65 -10.82 3.08
N THR A 109 -8.34 -11.88 2.64
CA THR A 109 -8.89 -12.90 3.54
C THR A 109 -7.78 -13.62 4.31
N ALA A 110 -6.73 -14.07 3.61
CA ALA A 110 -5.57 -14.69 4.23
C ALA A 110 -4.84 -13.74 5.20
N GLY A 111 -4.71 -12.45 4.84
CA GLY A 111 -4.10 -11.43 5.68
C GLY A 111 -4.83 -11.23 7.01
N PHE A 112 -6.16 -11.13 6.99
CA PHE A 112 -6.95 -11.04 8.24
C PHE A 112 -6.85 -12.30 9.10
N LEU A 113 -6.87 -13.48 8.48
CA LEU A 113 -6.64 -14.75 9.20
C LEU A 113 -5.25 -14.80 9.84
N ALA A 114 -4.22 -14.33 9.13
CA ALA A 114 -2.86 -14.25 9.64
C ALA A 114 -2.75 -13.26 10.82
N LEU A 115 -3.36 -12.07 10.72
CA LEU A 115 -3.39 -11.09 11.81
C LEU A 115 -4.03 -11.67 13.08
N ALA A 116 -5.21 -12.27 12.96
CA ALA A 116 -5.90 -12.89 14.09
C ALA A 116 -5.05 -14.00 14.74
N ARG A 117 -4.27 -14.74 13.94
CA ARG A 117 -3.34 -15.75 14.44
C ARG A 117 -2.12 -15.15 15.14
N MET A 118 -1.52 -14.12 14.55
CA MET A 118 -0.36 -13.41 15.11
C MET A 118 -0.71 -12.78 16.45
N GLU A 119 -1.89 -12.18 16.59
CA GLU A 119 -2.39 -11.62 17.85
C GLU A 119 -2.50 -12.70 18.94
N ARG A 120 -3.07 -13.87 18.62
CA ARG A 120 -3.15 -15.02 19.54
C ARG A 120 -1.80 -15.62 19.92
N MET A 121 -0.78 -15.41 19.09
CA MET A 121 0.58 -15.84 19.33
C MET A 121 1.43 -14.76 20.02
N GLU A 122 0.84 -13.59 20.30
CA GLU A 122 1.52 -12.44 20.92
C GLU A 122 2.76 -11.99 20.12
N LEU A 123 2.70 -12.12 18.79
CA LEU A 123 3.77 -11.67 17.90
C LEU A 123 3.78 -10.15 17.77
N THR A 124 4.96 -9.57 17.62
CA THR A 124 5.10 -8.14 17.34
C THR A 124 4.63 -7.85 15.92
N LEU A 125 3.54 -7.10 15.79
CA LEU A 125 2.97 -6.71 14.51
C LEU A 125 3.57 -5.40 14.00
N GLY A 126 4.05 -5.43 12.75
CA GLY A 126 4.39 -4.21 12.01
C GLY A 126 3.16 -3.47 11.48
N PRO A 127 3.35 -2.33 10.80
CA PRO A 127 2.31 -1.71 10.00
C PRO A 127 1.80 -2.66 8.91
N VAL A 128 0.50 -2.60 8.65
CA VAL A 128 -0.16 -3.42 7.62
C VAL A 128 -1.15 -2.56 6.85
N THR A 129 -1.04 -2.55 5.53
CA THR A 129 -1.99 -1.88 4.63
C THR A 129 -3.00 -2.87 4.07
N VAL A 130 -4.18 -2.36 3.69
CA VAL A 130 -5.16 -3.04 2.84
C VAL A 130 -5.38 -2.19 1.60
N THR A 131 -5.26 -2.80 0.43
CA THR A 131 -5.36 -2.12 -0.85
C THR A 131 -6.73 -2.38 -1.50
N PRO A 132 -7.23 -1.48 -2.38
CA PRO A 132 -8.50 -1.69 -3.08
C PRO A 132 -8.56 -2.92 -4.01
N ASP A 133 -7.42 -3.54 -4.33
CA ASP A 133 -7.31 -4.80 -5.08
C ASP A 133 -7.34 -6.05 -4.18
N ARG A 134 -7.84 -5.92 -2.94
CA ARG A 134 -8.02 -7.04 -1.99
C ARG A 134 -6.70 -7.71 -1.60
N ARG A 135 -5.66 -6.90 -1.42
CA ARG A 135 -4.36 -7.34 -0.92
C ARG A 135 -4.08 -6.71 0.43
N MET A 136 -3.39 -7.45 1.29
CA MET A 136 -2.81 -6.94 2.52
C MET A 136 -1.30 -6.99 2.43
N GLU A 137 -0.64 -5.88 2.79
CA GLU A 137 0.81 -5.77 2.70
C GLU A 137 1.39 -5.59 4.11
N PHE A 138 2.16 -6.58 4.55
CA PHE A 138 2.78 -6.62 5.88
C PHE A 138 4.19 -6.06 5.79
N PHE A 139 4.46 -4.97 6.51
CA PHE A 139 5.75 -4.29 6.46
C PHE A 139 6.73 -5.00 7.38
N VAL A 140 7.86 -5.43 6.82
CA VAL A 140 8.91 -6.21 7.50
C VAL A 140 10.28 -5.56 7.28
N LEU A 141 11.28 -6.01 8.04
CA LEU A 141 12.66 -5.61 7.80
C LEU A 141 13.10 -5.93 6.36
N PRO A 142 13.96 -5.08 5.75
CA PRO A 142 14.53 -5.33 4.43
C PRO A 142 15.26 -6.68 4.34
N GLY A 143 15.26 -7.28 3.14
CA GLY A 143 15.91 -8.55 2.85
C GLY A 143 14.96 -9.76 2.88
N ALA A 144 13.65 -9.51 2.97
CA ALA A 144 12.63 -10.55 2.97
C ALA A 144 12.68 -11.39 1.69
N SER A 145 12.94 -10.77 0.52
CA SER A 145 13.00 -11.49 -0.76
C SER A 145 14.07 -12.59 -0.79
N ALA A 146 15.17 -12.42 -0.05
CA ALA A 146 16.23 -13.42 0.06
C ALA A 146 15.87 -14.56 1.02
N LYS A 147 15.07 -14.27 2.05
CA LYS A 147 14.75 -15.22 3.13
C LYS A 147 13.52 -16.09 2.82
N VAL A 148 12.46 -15.49 2.29
CA VAL A 148 11.14 -16.13 2.15
C VAL A 148 11.16 -17.45 1.36
N PRO A 149 11.88 -17.58 0.22
CA PRO A 149 11.88 -18.83 -0.53
C PRO A 149 12.35 -20.04 0.30
N GLU A 150 13.43 -19.86 1.07
CA GLU A 150 13.99 -20.89 1.94
C GLU A 150 13.09 -21.17 3.16
N LEU A 151 12.49 -20.13 3.73
CA LEU A 151 11.57 -20.27 4.86
C LEU A 151 10.30 -21.03 4.47
N LEU A 152 9.71 -20.71 3.32
CA LEU A 152 8.55 -21.44 2.78
C LEU A 152 8.89 -22.92 2.55
N ARG A 153 10.06 -23.19 1.95
CA ARG A 153 10.54 -24.56 1.72
C ARG A 153 10.68 -25.34 3.03
N LYS A 154 11.23 -24.74 4.09
CA LYS A 154 11.33 -25.35 5.43
C LYS A 154 9.97 -25.65 6.05
N LEU A 155 8.96 -24.83 5.74
CA LEU A 155 7.57 -25.04 6.17
C LEU A 155 6.80 -26.04 5.28
N GLY A 156 7.43 -26.59 4.24
CA GLY A 156 6.81 -27.55 3.32
C GLY A 156 5.97 -26.92 2.21
N TRP A 157 6.07 -25.61 2.00
CA TRP A 157 5.37 -24.89 0.94
C TRP A 157 6.28 -24.62 -0.27
N SER A 158 5.73 -24.72 -1.49
CA SER A 158 6.35 -24.16 -2.68
C SER A 158 5.93 -22.69 -2.83
N SER A 159 6.86 -21.81 -3.24
CA SER A 159 6.57 -20.39 -3.50
C SER A 159 5.49 -20.20 -4.56
N SER A 160 5.47 -21.04 -5.61
CA SER A 160 4.44 -21.00 -6.66
C SER A 160 3.07 -21.49 -6.22
N SER A 161 3.00 -22.15 -5.06
CA SER A 161 1.75 -22.72 -4.57
C SER A 161 0.93 -21.68 -3.81
N LEU A 162 1.55 -20.72 -3.13
CA LEU A 162 0.88 -19.73 -2.31
C LEU A 162 0.72 -18.42 -3.09
N ASP A 163 -0.42 -17.77 -2.94
CA ASP A 163 -0.56 -16.36 -3.34
C ASP A 163 0.11 -15.47 -2.27
N LEU A 164 1.44 -15.52 -2.22
CA LEU A 164 2.27 -14.72 -1.33
C LEU A 164 3.41 -14.13 -2.14
N VAL A 165 3.47 -12.81 -2.19
CA VAL A 165 4.45 -12.07 -3.00
C VAL A 165 5.28 -11.18 -2.08
N VAL A 166 6.59 -11.24 -2.22
CA VAL A 166 7.49 -10.32 -1.51
C VAL A 166 7.82 -9.13 -2.40
N LEU A 167 7.55 -7.94 -1.90
CA LEU A 167 7.91 -6.66 -2.49
C LEU A 167 9.21 -6.20 -1.81
N GLY A 168 10.35 -6.54 -2.43
CA GLY A 168 11.68 -6.17 -1.96
C GLY A 168 12.29 -5.04 -2.78
N GLU A 169 13.61 -5.06 -2.96
CA GLU A 169 14.32 -4.03 -3.75
C GLU A 169 13.76 -3.89 -5.17
N GLY A 170 13.59 -2.64 -5.61
CA GLY A 170 13.06 -2.30 -6.94
C GLY A 170 11.54 -2.36 -7.04
N ALA A 171 10.83 -2.68 -5.95
CA ALA A 171 9.37 -2.57 -5.87
C ALA A 171 8.95 -1.34 -5.04
N TYR A 172 7.63 -1.16 -4.92
CA TYR A 172 7.01 -0.10 -4.14
C TYR A 172 5.64 -0.56 -3.62
N VAL A 173 5.13 0.14 -2.60
CA VAL A 173 3.75 0.03 -2.13
C VAL A 173 3.06 1.38 -2.22
N ALA A 174 1.76 1.41 -2.50
CA ALA A 174 0.97 2.61 -2.39
C ALA A 174 0.57 2.83 -0.93
N ALA A 175 0.89 3.98 -0.35
CA ALA A 175 0.58 4.26 1.05
C ALA A 175 -0.78 4.94 1.22
N PRO A 176 -1.50 4.70 2.34
CA PRO A 176 -2.65 5.50 2.70
C PRO A 176 -2.31 7.01 2.74
N PRO A 177 -3.18 7.92 2.27
CA PRO A 177 -4.53 7.69 1.74
C PRO A 177 -4.59 7.61 0.19
N THR A 178 -3.56 7.09 -0.49
CA THR A 178 -3.53 6.98 -1.96
C THR A 178 -4.79 6.30 -2.50
N ARG A 179 -5.46 6.95 -3.46
CA ARG A 179 -6.65 6.42 -4.14
C ARG A 179 -6.25 5.60 -5.37
N VAL A 180 -6.99 4.52 -5.62
CA VAL A 180 -6.80 3.65 -6.78
C VAL A 180 -8.07 3.64 -7.63
N GLY A 181 -8.10 4.49 -8.66
CA GLY A 181 -9.27 4.69 -9.53
C GLY A 181 -10.55 4.97 -8.74
N CYS A 182 -11.65 4.34 -9.15
CA CYS A 182 -12.92 4.35 -8.42
C CYS A 182 -13.00 3.28 -7.31
N ARG A 183 -11.98 2.43 -7.15
CA ARG A 183 -12.03 1.25 -6.25
C ARG A 183 -11.93 1.62 -4.77
N GLY A 184 -11.30 2.75 -4.45
CA GLY A 184 -11.15 3.20 -3.07
C GLY A 184 -9.76 3.78 -2.81
N ALA A 185 -9.39 3.85 -1.54
CA ALA A 185 -8.06 4.25 -1.09
C ALA A 185 -7.36 3.10 -0.37
N VAL A 186 -6.03 3.08 -0.41
CA VAL A 186 -5.26 2.21 0.48
C VAL A 186 -5.53 2.66 1.93
N GLN A 187 -5.75 1.69 2.81
CA GLN A 187 -6.05 1.93 4.22
C GLN A 187 -5.05 1.20 5.12
N TRP A 188 -4.92 1.67 6.37
CA TRP A 188 -4.18 0.94 7.40
C TRP A 188 -5.09 -0.10 8.05
N ALA A 189 -4.73 -1.39 7.94
CA ALA A 189 -5.25 -2.44 8.83
C ALA A 189 -4.58 -2.34 10.20
N CYS A 190 -3.26 -2.18 10.22
CA CYS A 190 -2.48 -1.89 11.42
C CYS A 190 -1.70 -0.59 11.19
N ARG A 191 -2.09 0.49 11.89
CA ARG A 191 -1.47 1.81 11.70
C ARG A 191 -0.02 1.82 12.20
N PRO A 192 0.87 2.59 11.56
CA PRO A 192 2.15 2.94 12.16
C PRO A 192 1.93 3.79 13.42
N THR A 193 2.45 3.32 14.54
CA THR A 193 2.45 3.97 15.86
C THR A 193 3.86 3.87 16.47
N ALA A 194 4.08 4.47 17.63
CA ALA A 194 5.33 4.29 18.37
C ALA A 194 5.56 2.83 18.81
N VAL A 195 4.48 2.06 19.04
CA VAL A 195 4.54 0.66 19.51
C VAL A 195 5.09 -0.28 18.44
N ASN A 196 4.73 -0.07 17.17
CA ASN A 196 5.25 -0.82 16.02
C ASN A 196 6.22 0.02 15.17
N ARG A 197 7.05 0.82 15.86
CA ARG A 197 8.18 1.54 15.25
C ARG A 197 9.16 0.56 14.61
N TRP A 198 9.49 -0.50 15.33
CA TRP A 198 10.39 -1.55 14.85
C TRP A 198 9.60 -2.55 14.02
N LEU A 199 10.08 -2.80 12.81
CA LEU A 199 9.46 -3.77 11.92
C LEU A 199 9.88 -5.19 12.34
N PRO A 200 8.95 -6.15 12.31
CA PRO A 200 9.31 -7.55 12.54
C PRO A 200 10.18 -8.07 11.39
N ASP A 201 10.99 -9.09 11.68
CA ASP A 201 11.64 -9.87 10.62
C ASP A 201 10.59 -10.74 9.92
N VAL A 202 10.79 -11.01 8.63
CA VAL A 202 9.90 -11.89 7.88
C VAL A 202 9.88 -13.31 8.46
N GLU A 203 10.95 -13.73 9.14
CA GLU A 203 11.03 -15.02 9.85
C GLU A 203 9.93 -15.17 10.92
N GLU A 204 9.53 -14.07 11.56
CA GLU A 204 8.47 -14.05 12.57
C GLU A 204 7.08 -14.19 11.94
N LEU A 205 6.89 -13.65 10.72
CA LEU A 205 5.58 -13.54 10.07
C LEU A 205 5.30 -14.64 9.03
N VAL A 206 6.34 -15.25 8.44
CA VAL A 206 6.18 -16.15 7.29
C VAL A 206 5.33 -17.37 7.61
N SER A 207 5.44 -17.94 8.82
CA SER A 207 4.69 -19.12 9.23
C SER A 207 3.17 -18.87 9.28
N PRO A 208 2.66 -17.86 10.03
CA PRO A 208 1.23 -17.55 10.02
C PRO A 208 0.72 -17.07 8.65
N LEU A 209 1.51 -16.31 7.88
CA LEU A 209 1.14 -15.88 6.53
C LEU A 209 1.00 -17.05 5.56
N ALA A 210 2.00 -17.94 5.51
CA ALA A 210 1.98 -19.11 4.64
C ALA A 210 0.83 -20.07 5.00
N TYR A 211 0.59 -20.28 6.29
CA TYR A 211 -0.54 -21.07 6.77
C TYR A 211 -1.88 -20.49 6.29
N ALA A 212 -2.09 -19.18 6.46
CA ALA A 212 -3.34 -18.54 6.06
C ALA A 212 -3.55 -18.60 4.54
N CYS A 213 -2.51 -18.30 3.75
CA CYS A 213 -2.57 -18.41 2.28
C CYS A 213 -2.80 -19.85 1.81
N GLY A 214 -2.34 -20.84 2.58
CA GLY A 214 -2.61 -22.26 2.30
C GLY A 214 -4.06 -22.68 2.56
N ARG A 215 -4.78 -21.96 3.44
CA ARG A 215 -6.20 -22.23 3.77
C ARG A 215 -7.19 -21.49 2.88
N ASP A 216 -6.78 -20.38 2.27
CA ASP A 216 -7.61 -19.51 1.43
C ASP A 216 -7.69 -19.99 -0.03
N ARG A 217 -7.28 -21.24 -0.31
CA ARG A 217 -7.29 -21.85 -1.63
C ARG A 217 -8.60 -22.58 -1.94
#